data_AF-A0A7V9M1A5-F1
#
_entry.id   AF-A0A7V9M1A5-F1
#
_cell.length_a   1.000
_cell.length_b   1.000
_cell.length_c   1.000
_cell.angle_alpha   90.00
_cell.angle_beta   90.00
_cell.angle_gamma   90.00
#
_symmetry.space_group_name_H-M   'P 1'
#
loop_
_entity.id
_entity.type
_entity.pdbx_description
1 polymer ?
#
loop_
_entity_poly.entity_id
_entity_poly.type
_entity_poly.pdbx_seq_one_letter_code
_entity_poly.pdbx_strand_id
1 'polypeptide(L)'
;YCRALPQPVFPTSFYETLMCTFLFLLLWGIRKRISTPGIVFSIYLILTGIERFFIELIRVNSVYDVFGFHPTQAEIISILLILTGSIMIIYLKNKKLNY
;
A
#
# COMPACT_ATOMS: atom_id res chain seq x y z
N TYR A 1 -15.31 -29.48 -20.36
CA TYR A 1 -15.30 -28.31 -19.47
C TYR A 1 -13.91 -28.18 -18.84
N CYS A 2 -12.89 -27.81 -19.61
CA CYS A 2 -11.53 -27.72 -19.10
C CYS A 2 -11.26 -26.27 -18.68
N ARG A 3 -11.32 -26.01 -17.36
CA ARG A 3 -10.86 -24.76 -16.76
C ARG A 3 -9.38 -24.90 -16.41
N ALA A 4 -8.53 -24.99 -17.42
CA ALA A 4 -7.08 -24.96 -17.23
C ALA A 4 -6.56 -23.70 -17.92
N LEU A 5 -6.05 -22.76 -17.13
CA LEU A 5 -5.30 -21.62 -17.65
C LEU A 5 -3.94 -22.15 -18.16
N PRO A 6 -3.54 -21.85 -19.41
CA PRO A 6 -2.32 -22.39 -20.03
C PRO A 6 -1.01 -21.84 -19.45
N GLN A 7 -1.05 -20.86 -18.54
CA GLN A 7 0.12 -20.30 -17.87
C GLN A 7 -0.03 -20.37 -16.34
N PRO A 8 1.04 -20.70 -15.60
CA PRO A 8 1.05 -20.62 -14.15
C PRO A 8 0.94 -19.14 -13.73
N VAL A 9 -0.27 -18.71 -13.41
CA VAL A 9 -0.48 -17.41 -12.78
C VAL A 9 -0.10 -17.55 -11.31
N PHE A 10 0.81 -16.71 -10.83
CA PHE A 10 1.03 -16.57 -9.40
C PHE A 10 -0.31 -16.21 -8.73
N PRO A 11 -0.67 -16.82 -7.58
CA PRO A 11 -1.89 -16.49 -6.88
C PRO A 11 -1.75 -15.11 -6.22
N THR A 12 -1.82 -14.05 -7.02
CA THR A 12 -1.81 -12.64 -6.59
C THR A 12 -2.86 -12.38 -5.51
N SER A 13 -4.04 -13.00 -5.64
CA SER A 13 -5.12 -12.88 -4.66
C SER A 13 -4.76 -13.40 -3.26
N PHE A 14 -3.84 -14.36 -3.15
CA PHE A 14 -3.37 -14.86 -1.86
C PHE A 14 -2.45 -13.83 -1.18
N TYR A 15 -1.55 -13.21 -1.95
CA TYR A 15 -0.69 -12.12 -1.46
C TYR A 15 -1.49 -10.88 -1.06
N GLU A 16 -2.49 -10.49 -1.86
CA GLU A 16 -3.39 -9.38 -1.51
C GLU A 16 -4.12 -9.64 -0.20
N THR A 17 -4.66 -10.85 -0.01
CA THR A 17 -5.37 -11.21 1.23
C THR A 17 -4.42 -11.23 2.43
N LEU A 18 -3.20 -11.74 2.27
CA LEU A 18 -2.16 -11.72 3.30
C LEU A 18 -1.77 -10.30 3.70
N MET A 19 -1.55 -9.42 2.72
CA MET A 19 -1.20 -8.02 2.94
C MET A 19 -2.33 -7.28 3.65
N CYS A 20 -3.58 -7.40 3.17
CA CYS A 20 -4.73 -6.78 3.83
C CYS A 20 -4.93 -7.30 5.26
N THR A 21 -4.68 -8.59 5.52
CA THR A 21 -4.74 -9.17 6.87
C THR A 21 -3.63 -8.59 7.75
N PHE A 22 -2.41 -8.47 7.24
CA PHE A 22 -1.29 -7.87 7.95
C PHE A 22 -1.54 -6.39 8.26
N LEU A 23 -2.03 -5.63 7.28
CA LEU A 23 -2.47 -4.23 7.43
C LEU A 23 -3.49 -4.10 8.56
N PHE A 24 -4.53 -4.93 8.53
CA PHE A 24 -5.58 -4.94 9.53
C PHE A 24 -5.03 -5.21 10.93
N LEU A 25 -4.18 -6.22 11.09
CA LEU A 25 -3.56 -6.56 12.38
C LEU A 25 -2.64 -5.44 12.89
N LEU A 26 -1.85 -4.82 12.02
CA LEU A 26 -0.96 -3.72 12.37
C LEU A 26 -1.76 -2.51 12.85
N LEU A 27 -2.80 -2.12 12.11
CA LEU A 27 -3.70 -1.03 12.54
C LEU A 27 -4.42 -1.37 13.84
N TRP A 28 -4.88 -2.62 13.99
CA TRP A 28 -5.56 -3.09 15.19
C TRP A 28 -4.66 -3.03 16.43
N GLY A 29 -3.38 -3.35 16.30
CA GLY A 29 -2.40 -3.23 17.38
C GLY A 29 -2.13 -1.78 17.78
N ILE A 30 -2.08 -0.86 16.80
CA ILE A 30 -1.80 0.56 17.02
C ILE A 30 -3.03 1.31 17.58
N ARG A 31 -4.25 0.78 17.37
CA ARG A 31 -5.52 1.35 17.88
C ARG A 31 -5.48 1.74 19.36
N LYS A 32 -4.85 0.94 20.22
CA LYS A 32 -4.79 1.23 21.67
C LYS A 32 -3.73 2.27 22.06
N ARG A 33 -2.72 2.51 21.22
CA ARG A 33 -1.58 3.39 21.52
C ARG A 33 -1.80 4.82 21.00
N ILE A 34 -2.64 5.01 19.98
CA ILE A 34 -2.79 6.30 19.29
C ILE A 34 -4.22 6.81 19.47
N SER A 35 -4.39 7.72 20.43
CA SER A 35 -5.68 8.39 20.73
C SER A 35 -5.91 9.67 19.90
N THR A 36 -4.94 10.08 19.07
CA THR A 36 -5.05 11.32 18.27
C THR A 36 -5.78 11.01 16.95
N PRO A 37 -6.97 11.61 16.72
CA PRO A 37 -7.70 11.44 15.47
C PRO A 37 -6.84 11.96 14.31
N GLY A 38 -6.63 11.13 13.30
CA GLY A 38 -5.83 11.44 12.10
C GLY A 38 -4.54 10.63 11.96
N ILE A 39 -3.83 10.32 13.04
CA ILE A 39 -2.53 9.62 12.92
C ILE A 39 -2.72 8.18 12.41
N VAL A 40 -3.77 7.49 12.88
CA VAL A 40 -4.12 6.14 12.39
C VAL A 40 -4.49 6.17 10.91
N PHE A 41 -5.18 7.23 10.46
CA PHE A 41 -5.52 7.41 9.04
C PHE A 41 -4.28 7.69 8.18
N SER A 42 -3.33 8.48 8.68
CA SER A 42 -2.08 8.72 7.95
C SER A 42 -1.21 7.47 7.85
N ILE A 43 -1.14 6.66 8.92
CA ILE A 43 -0.49 5.34 8.90
C ILE A 43 -1.16 4.42 7.87
N TYR A 44 -2.50 4.40 7.84
CA TYR A 44 -3.27 3.67 6.84
C TYR A 44 -2.92 4.07 5.40
N LEU A 45 -2.82 5.38 5.10
CA LEU A 45 -2.43 5.87 3.78
C LEU A 45 -1.03 5.39 3.36
N ILE A 46 -0.06 5.45 4.27
CA ILE A 46 1.31 5.00 4.00
C ILE A 46 1.33 3.50 3.70
N LEU A 47 0.71 2.68 4.57
CA LEU A 47 0.71 1.24 4.35
C LEU A 47 -0.05 0.84 3.09
N THR A 48 -1.18 1.49 2.78
CA THR A 48 -1.93 1.25 1.53
C THR A 48 -1.07 1.52 0.29
N GLY A 49 -0.25 2.60 0.31
CA GLY A 49 0.70 2.88 -0.77
C GLY A 49 1.80 1.83 -0.88
N ILE A 50 2.28 1.30 0.25
CA ILE A 50 3.27 0.21 0.28
C ILE A 50 2.68 -1.08 -0.29
N GLU A 51 1.46 -1.47 0.09
CA GLU A 51 0.79 -2.66 -0.44
C GLU A 51 0.61 -2.56 -1.96
N ARG A 52 0.16 -1.41 -2.46
CA ARG A 52 0.03 -1.15 -3.91
C ARG A 52 1.35 -1.28 -4.64
N PHE A 53 2.45 -0.81 -4.05
CA PHE A 53 3.79 -1.00 -4.59
C PHE A 53 4.22 -2.48 -4.61
N PHE A 54 3.97 -3.22 -3.54
CA PHE A 54 4.30 -4.66 -3.45
C PHE A 54 3.45 -5.53 -4.40
N ILE A 55 2.18 -5.18 -4.61
CA ILE A 55 1.29 -5.86 -5.55
C ILE A 55 1.73 -5.62 -7.00
N GLU A 56 2.29 -4.46 -7.31
CA GLU A 56 2.90 -4.22 -8.62
C GLU A 56 4.23 -4.98 -8.76
N LEU A 57 5.02 -5.07 -7.69
CA LEU A 57 6.27 -5.84 -7.66
C LEU A 57 6.04 -7.35 -7.83
N ILE A 58 4.97 -7.91 -7.25
CA ILE A 58 4.61 -9.32 -7.39
C ILE A 58 4.01 -9.63 -8.77
N ARG A 59 3.53 -8.61 -9.50
CA ARG A 59 3.14 -8.70 -10.91
C ARG A 59 4.37 -8.78 -11.84
N VAL A 60 5.31 -9.70 -11.54
CA VAL A 60 6.42 -10.18 -12.39
C VAL A 60 5.91 -10.91 -13.65
N ASN A 61 4.98 -10.30 -14.37
CA ASN A 61 4.57 -10.64 -15.73
C ASN A 61 4.14 -9.39 -16.51
N SER A 62 4.56 -8.20 -16.11
CA SER A 62 4.48 -7.02 -16.96
C SER A 62 5.88 -6.70 -17.50
N VAL A 63 6.50 -7.67 -18.18
CA VAL A 63 7.51 -7.33 -19.19
C VAL A 63 6.75 -6.62 -20.30
N TYR A 64 6.47 -5.33 -20.11
CA TYR A 64 6.37 -4.43 -21.24
C TYR A 64 7.80 -4.13 -21.62
N ASP A 65 8.33 -4.97 -22.51
CA ASP A 65 9.44 -4.56 -23.36
C ASP A 65 8.91 -3.44 -24.27
N VAL A 66 8.91 -2.21 -23.74
CA VAL A 66 8.64 -1.00 -24.53
C VAL A 66 9.57 0.10 -24.02
N PHE A 67 10.75 0.16 -24.62
CA PHE A 67 11.24 1.42 -25.18
C PHE A 67 11.35 2.63 -24.23
N GLY A 68 11.83 2.43 -23.00
CA GLY A 68 12.30 3.52 -22.12
C GLY A 68 11.19 4.31 -21.41
N PHE A 69 10.99 3.98 -20.12
CA PHE A 69 10.32 4.80 -19.10
C PHE A 69 8.84 5.19 -19.35
N HIS A 70 7.95 4.26 -18.99
CA HIS A 70 6.59 4.58 -18.55
C HIS A 70 6.42 4.09 -17.10
N PRO A 71 6.63 4.95 -16.08
CA PRO A 71 6.29 4.58 -14.70
C PRO A 71 4.82 4.19 -14.65
N THR A 72 4.51 3.06 -14.03
CA THR A 72 3.14 2.55 -14.01
C THR A 72 2.24 3.54 -13.25
N GLN A 73 1.00 3.70 -13.69
CA GLN A 73 0.01 4.56 -13.01
C GLN A 73 -0.11 4.19 -11.52
N ALA A 74 0.06 2.90 -11.20
CA ALA A 74 0.04 2.40 -9.84
C ALA A 74 1.23 2.87 -8.99
N GLU A 75 2.46 2.96 -9.54
CA GLU A 75 3.62 3.50 -8.82
C GLU A 75 3.42 4.97 -8.46
N ILE A 76 2.88 5.78 -9.38
CA ILE A 76 2.59 7.20 -9.15
C ILE A 76 1.59 7.36 -8.01
N ILE A 77 0.50 6.58 -8.03
CA ILE A 77 -0.52 6.61 -6.97
C ILE A 77 0.06 6.16 -5.63
N SER A 78 0.91 5.13 -5.64
CA SER A 78 1.57 4.62 -4.43
C SER A 78 2.46 5.67 -3.78
N ILE A 79 3.29 6.36 -4.58
CA ILE A 79 4.17 7.44 -4.09
C ILE A 79 3.33 8.60 -3.53
N LEU A 80 2.25 8.98 -4.20
CA LEU A 80 1.36 10.05 -3.76
C LEU A 80 0.69 9.72 -2.41
N LEU A 81 0.25 8.48 -2.22
CA LEU A 81 -0.32 8.00 -0.95
C LEU A 81 0.70 8.03 0.20
N ILE A 82 1.94 7.60 -0.06
CA ILE A 82 3.02 7.63 0.95
C ILE A 82 3.38 9.08 1.31
N LEU A 83 3.48 9.98 0.32
CA LEU A 83 3.77 11.40 0.56
C LEU A 83 2.66 12.05 1.40
N THR A 84 1.40 11.88 0.99
CA THR A 84 0.25 12.48 1.69
C THR A 84 0.12 11.97 3.12
N GLY A 85 0.28 10.66 3.33
CA GLY A 85 0.34 10.08 4.67
C GLY A 85 1.48 10.64 5.52
N SER A 86 2.69 10.79 4.97
CA SER A 86 3.85 11.33 5.69
C SER A 86 3.66 12.80 6.10
N ILE A 87 3.17 13.64 5.18
CA ILE A 87 2.88 15.05 5.44
C ILE A 87 1.84 15.18 6.56
N MET A 88 0.80 14.35 6.52
CA MET A 88 -0.28 14.38 7.50
C MET A 88 0.19 13.96 8.91
N ILE A 89 1.10 12.97 9.02
CA ILE A 89 1.74 12.63 10.30
C ILE A 89 2.53 13.80 10.86
N ILE A 90 3.36 14.45 10.03
CA ILE A 90 4.20 15.58 10.45
C ILE A 90 3.31 16.74 10.93
N TYR A 91 2.26 17.07 10.17
CA TYR A 91 1.31 18.12 10.54
C TYR A 91 0.60 17.82 11.88
N LEU A 92 0.11 16.58 12.06
CA LEU A 92 -0.56 16.17 13.29
C LEU A 92 0.38 16.16 14.51
N LYS A 93 1.64 15.74 14.32
CA LYS A 93 2.69 15.82 15.36
C LYS A 93 2.98 17.27 15.76
N ASN A 94 3.14 18.16 14.78
CA ASN A 94 3.39 19.58 15.03
C ASN A 94 2.21 20.27 15.73
N LYS A 95 0.98 19.86 15.42
CA LYS A 95 -0.22 20.36 16.11
C LYS A 95 -0.26 19.92 17.57
N LYS A 96 0.08 18.65 17.87
CA LYS A 96 0.14 18.15 19.24
C LYS A 96 1.22 18.83 20.09
N LEU A 97 2.33 19.24 19.48
CA LEU A 97 3.42 19.97 20.16
C LEU A 97 3.10 21.44 20.46
N ASN A 98 2.09 22.02 19.82
CA ASN A 98 1.66 23.41 20.03
C ASN A 98 0.53 23.56 21.06
N TYR A 99 0.10 22.47 21.70
CA TYR A 99 -0.78 22.45 22.87
C TYR A 99 0.01 21.96 24.08
#